data_AF-A0A8J2NNX3-F1
#
_entry.id   AF-A0A8J2NNX3-F1
#
_cell.length_a   1.000
_cell.length_b   1.000
_cell.length_c   1.000
_cell.angle_alpha   90.00
_cell.angle_beta   90.00
_cell.angle_gamma   90.00
#
_symmetry.space_group_name_H-M   'P 1'
#
loop_
_entity.id
_entity.type
_entity.pdbx_description
1 polymer ?
#
loop_
_entity_poly.entity_id
_entity_poly.type
_entity_poly.pdbx_seq_one_letter_code
_entity_poly.pdbx_strand_id
1 'polypeptide(L)'
;NIEILQGGTVAKTIQGYSRFIVFTDRPVNVNEKVGFRLLQKGWLGAGGFGFTNKDPASIRNLADLNPHGLGTTPGFWTSSFTDISQNITENGILEFYVSQVHLRLGLNNIRVVINGVDTRRPLWAVLDVYGHNITWTLDTYN
;
A
#
# COMPACT_ATOMS: atom_id res chain seq x y z
N ASN A 1 -2.59 14.37 7.08
CA ASN A 1 -3.46 14.15 5.90
C ASN A 1 -4.20 12.82 5.96
N ILE A 2 -3.65 11.84 6.68
CA ILE A 2 -4.34 10.60 7.06
C ILE A 2 -4.57 10.61 8.57
N GLU A 3 -5.72 10.12 9.00
CA GLU A 3 -6.02 9.73 10.37
C GLU A 3 -5.83 8.21 10.52
N ILE A 4 -5.10 7.78 11.54
CA ILE A 4 -4.97 6.36 11.89
C ILE A 4 -5.88 6.06 13.08
N LEU A 5 -6.79 5.11 12.89
CA LEU A 5 -7.87 4.76 13.82
C LEU A 5 -7.75 3.29 14.23
N GLN A 6 -8.61 2.86 15.17
CA GLN A 6 -8.77 1.47 15.60
C GLN A 6 -7.46 0.77 15.98
N GLY A 7 -6.59 1.47 16.71
CA GLY A 7 -5.34 0.90 17.19
C GLY A 7 -4.29 0.67 16.10
N GLY A 8 -4.39 1.35 14.95
CA GLY A 8 -3.38 1.27 13.88
C GLY A 8 -3.87 0.61 12.60
N THR A 9 -5.06 0.01 12.61
CA THR A 9 -5.53 -0.83 11.49
C THR A 9 -6.34 -0.07 10.45
N VAL A 10 -6.91 1.09 10.79
CA VAL A 10 -7.74 1.87 9.87
C VAL A 10 -7.05 3.17 9.48
N ALA A 11 -6.91 3.43 8.17
CA ALA A 11 -6.38 4.66 7.61
C ALA A 11 -7.48 5.42 6.86
N LYS A 12 -7.80 6.62 7.32
CA LYS A 12 -8.82 7.49 6.73
C LYS A 12 -8.20 8.77 6.18
N THR A 13 -8.48 9.10 4.92
CA THR A 13 -8.08 10.39 4.35
C THR A 13 -8.91 11.52 4.96
N ILE A 14 -8.26 12.57 5.47
CA ILE A 14 -8.95 13.76 5.97
C ILE A 14 -9.03 14.80 4.83
N GLN A 15 -7.96 15.58 4.66
CA GLN A 15 -7.77 16.58 3.61
C GLN A 15 -6.26 16.79 3.36
N GLY A 16 -5.89 17.17 2.14
CA GLY A 16 -4.52 17.52 1.77
C GLY A 16 -4.19 17.15 0.31
N TYR A 17 -2.98 17.51 -0.12
CA TYR A 17 -2.48 17.25 -1.48
C TYR A 17 -1.22 16.36 -1.52
N SER A 18 -0.73 15.91 -0.36
CA SER A 18 0.50 15.09 -0.24
C SER A 18 0.46 14.21 1.01
N ARG A 19 1.49 13.37 1.24
CA ARG A 19 1.68 12.60 2.50
C ARG A 19 0.50 11.66 2.82
N PHE A 20 0.11 10.85 1.83
CA PHE A 20 -0.94 9.84 1.95
C PHE A 20 -0.39 8.41 2.06
N ILE A 21 0.81 8.25 2.60
CA ILE A 21 1.51 6.97 2.62
C ILE A 21 1.38 6.35 4.02
N VAL A 22 0.96 5.09 4.07
CA VAL A 22 0.92 4.27 5.28
C VAL A 22 1.72 2.99 5.07
N PHE A 23 2.22 2.43 6.16
CA PHE A 23 3.03 1.22 6.18
C PHE A 23 2.47 0.23 7.20
N THR A 24 2.79 -1.06 7.05
CA THR A 24 2.68 -1.99 8.18
C THR A 24 3.62 -1.56 9.30
N ASP A 25 3.26 -1.87 10.54
CA ASP A 25 4.06 -1.56 11.73
C ASP A 25 5.25 -2.51 11.93
N ARG A 26 5.17 -3.70 11.32
CA ARG A 26 6.23 -4.71 11.30
C ARG A 26 6.61 -5.14 9.88
N PRO A 27 7.79 -5.77 9.73
CA PRO A 27 8.11 -6.51 8.53
C PRO A 27 7.10 -7.62 8.25
N VAL A 28 6.90 -7.86 6.96
CA VAL A 28 6.07 -8.92 6.38
C VAL A 28 6.99 -10.03 5.89
N ASN A 29 6.64 -11.27 6.19
CA ASN A 29 7.41 -12.42 5.74
C ASN A 29 7.20 -12.72 4.26
N VAL A 30 8.15 -13.40 3.63
CA VAL A 30 7.95 -13.94 2.28
C VAL A 30 6.77 -14.92 2.29
N ASN A 31 5.88 -14.78 1.32
CA ASN A 31 4.58 -15.47 1.18
C ASN A 31 3.52 -15.12 2.23
N GLU A 32 3.78 -14.19 3.14
CA GLU A 32 2.74 -13.66 4.03
C GLU A 32 1.80 -12.75 3.24
N LYS A 33 0.51 -13.01 3.36
CA LYS A 33 -0.54 -12.26 2.68
C LYS A 33 -0.92 -11.02 3.46
N VAL A 34 -0.89 -9.88 2.78
CA VAL A 34 -1.36 -8.61 3.30
C VAL A 34 -2.62 -8.22 2.55
N GLY A 35 -3.75 -8.11 3.25
CA GLY A 35 -4.99 -7.59 2.71
C GLY A 35 -5.19 -6.14 3.13
N PHE A 36 -5.59 -5.29 2.19
CA PHE A 36 -6.20 -4.01 2.51
C PHE A 36 -7.63 -3.99 2.00
N ARG A 37 -8.58 -3.79 2.91
CA ARG A 37 -9.99 -3.71 2.56
C ARG A 37 -10.43 -2.25 2.47
N LEU A 38 -11.07 -1.89 1.37
CA LEU A 38 -11.62 -0.54 1.19
C LEU A 38 -12.95 -0.43 1.93
N LEU A 39 -13.01 0.33 3.02
CA LEU A 39 -14.23 0.52 3.81
C LEU A 39 -15.13 1.62 3.25
N GLN A 40 -14.53 2.65 2.63
CA GLN A 40 -15.26 3.78 2.04
C GLN A 40 -14.59 4.20 0.74
N LYS A 41 -15.34 4.21 -0.37
CA LYS A 41 -14.85 4.58 -1.69
C LYS A 41 -15.22 6.03 -2.01
N GLY A 42 -14.28 6.92 -1.76
CA GLY A 42 -14.29 8.28 -2.31
C GLY A 42 -13.56 8.36 -3.65
N TRP A 43 -12.88 9.49 -3.90
CA TRP A 43 -12.05 9.68 -5.10
C TRP A 43 -10.65 9.12 -4.86
N LEU A 44 -10.26 8.10 -5.62
CA LEU A 44 -8.93 7.50 -5.58
C LEU A 44 -8.06 8.13 -6.67
N GLY A 45 -6.93 8.73 -6.27
CA GLY A 45 -5.96 9.30 -7.18
C GLY A 45 -4.93 8.27 -7.67
N ALA A 46 -3.82 8.77 -8.23
CA ALA A 46 -2.70 7.98 -8.75
C ALA A 46 -1.78 7.41 -7.64
N GLY A 47 -2.36 7.01 -6.50
CA GLY A 47 -1.64 6.31 -5.45
C GLY A 47 -1.28 4.88 -5.87
N GLY A 48 -0.85 4.06 -4.90
CA GLY A 48 -0.41 2.71 -5.20
C GLY A 48 -0.22 1.85 -3.97
N PHE A 49 0.24 0.63 -4.21
CA PHE A 49 0.45 -0.38 -3.18
C PHE A 49 1.70 -1.20 -3.49
N GLY A 50 2.35 -1.72 -2.46
CA GLY A 50 3.44 -2.65 -2.67
C GLY A 50 4.28 -2.92 -1.43
N PHE A 51 5.59 -3.10 -1.63
CA PHE A 51 6.55 -3.32 -0.55
C PHE A 51 7.70 -2.32 -0.59
N THR A 52 8.32 -2.11 0.57
CA THR A 52 9.58 -1.37 0.70
C THR A 52 10.55 -2.09 1.64
N ASN A 53 11.85 -1.93 1.42
CA ASN A 53 12.88 -2.34 2.38
C ASN A 53 13.37 -1.17 3.27
N LYS A 54 12.68 -0.02 3.21
CA LYS A 54 12.91 1.11 4.09
C LYS A 54 12.09 0.89 5.36
N ASP A 55 12.78 0.83 6.49
CA ASP A 55 12.13 0.79 7.79
C ASP A 55 11.28 2.07 7.97
N PRO A 56 9.95 1.98 8.18
CA PRO A 56 9.09 3.13 8.41
C PRO A 56 9.55 4.01 9.57
N ALA A 57 10.18 3.43 10.61
CA ALA A 57 10.71 4.19 11.73
C ALA A 57 11.93 5.04 11.36
N SER A 58 12.61 4.73 10.25
CA SER A 58 13.73 5.51 9.72
C SER A 58 13.30 6.67 8.81
N ILE A 59 12.03 6.69 8.35
CA ILE A 59 11.51 7.71 7.43
C ILE A 59 11.13 8.96 8.23
N ARG A 60 12.00 9.96 8.23
CA ARG A 60 11.79 11.21 8.98
C ARG A 60 10.78 12.15 8.35
N ASN A 61 10.68 12.16 7.01
CA ASN A 61 9.78 13.04 6.29
C ASN A 61 9.20 12.32 5.07
N LEU A 62 7.88 12.10 5.07
CA LEU A 62 7.18 11.49 3.93
C LEU A 62 7.21 12.36 2.67
N ALA A 63 7.48 13.67 2.80
CA ALA A 63 7.63 14.54 1.63
C ALA A 63 8.90 14.25 0.83
N ASP A 64 9.86 13.52 1.41
CA ASP A 64 11.08 13.09 0.71
C ASP A 64 10.83 11.85 -0.16
N LEU A 65 9.68 11.17 0.04
CA LEU A 65 9.22 10.10 -0.85
C LEU A 65 8.61 10.75 -2.10
N ASN A 66 9.01 10.25 -3.28
CA ASN A 66 8.77 10.93 -4.55
C ASN A 66 7.29 11.31 -4.79
N PRO A 67 6.96 12.60 -5.02
CA PRO A 67 5.58 13.03 -5.32
C PRO A 67 5.03 12.47 -6.64
N HIS A 68 5.89 11.99 -7.55
CA HIS A 68 5.51 11.35 -8.82
C HIS A 68 5.27 9.84 -8.69
N GLY A 69 5.33 9.29 -7.47
CA GLY A 69 4.97 7.91 -7.18
C GLY A 69 6.12 7.09 -6.59
N LEU A 70 5.76 6.19 -5.68
CA LEU A 70 6.70 5.34 -4.94
C LEU A 70 7.52 4.40 -5.83
N GLY A 71 6.99 3.97 -6.97
CA GLY A 71 7.63 2.95 -7.82
C GLY A 71 8.97 3.38 -8.45
N THR A 72 9.27 4.67 -8.46
CA THR A 72 10.57 5.21 -8.94
C THR A 72 11.56 5.45 -7.80
N THR A 73 11.15 5.27 -6.55
CA THR A 73 11.98 5.50 -5.37
C THR A 73 12.80 4.24 -5.05
N PRO A 74 14.14 4.31 -4.96
CA PRO A 74 14.95 3.14 -4.65
C PRO A 74 14.56 2.47 -3.34
N GLY A 75 14.36 1.15 -3.39
CA GLY A 75 13.90 0.35 -2.25
C GLY A 75 12.37 0.30 -2.10
N PHE A 76 11.63 0.75 -3.11
CA PHE A 76 10.18 0.59 -3.21
C PHE A 76 9.83 -0.24 -4.45
N TRP A 77 8.88 -1.16 -4.29
CA TRP A 77 8.32 -1.99 -5.36
C TRP A 77 6.81 -1.88 -5.29
N THR A 78 6.24 -0.94 -6.04
CA THR A 78 4.82 -0.58 -5.96
C THR A 78 4.16 -0.56 -7.32
N SER A 79 2.89 -0.94 -7.37
CA SER A 79 2.01 -0.77 -8.53
C SER A 79 1.09 0.43 -8.32
N SER A 80 0.77 1.12 -9.42
CA SER A 80 -0.22 2.20 -9.42
C SER A 80 -1.63 1.66 -9.29
N PHE A 81 -2.51 2.44 -8.66
CA PHE A 81 -3.95 2.22 -8.71
C PHE A 81 -4.58 2.62 -10.04
N THR A 82 -3.93 3.45 -10.87
CA THR A 82 -4.48 3.95 -12.12
C THR A 82 -5.07 2.83 -12.97
N ASP A 83 -4.33 1.74 -13.14
CA ASP A 83 -4.70 0.63 -14.03
C ASP A 83 -5.74 -0.31 -13.42
N ILE A 84 -5.99 -0.25 -12.10
CA ILE A 84 -6.88 -1.18 -11.38
C ILE A 84 -8.03 -0.47 -10.65
N SER A 85 -8.09 0.86 -10.69
CA SER A 85 -9.01 1.71 -9.93
C SER A 85 -10.48 1.34 -10.13
N GLN A 86 -10.85 0.94 -11.35
CA GLN A 86 -12.22 0.52 -11.69
C GLN A 86 -12.64 -0.78 -10.99
N ASN A 87 -11.69 -1.62 -10.59
CA ASN A 87 -11.94 -2.93 -9.99
C ASN A 87 -11.87 -2.88 -8.46
N ILE A 88 -11.43 -1.75 -7.89
CA ILE A 88 -11.45 -1.50 -6.45
C ILE A 88 -12.85 -1.02 -6.08
N THR A 89 -13.58 -1.83 -5.32
CA THR A 89 -14.94 -1.54 -4.84
C THR A 89 -14.95 -1.39 -3.31
N GLU A 90 -15.98 -0.75 -2.76
CA GLU A 90 -16.21 -0.83 -1.32
C GLU A 90 -16.34 -2.29 -0.88
N ASN A 91 -15.79 -2.59 0.29
CA ASN A 91 -15.56 -3.91 0.86
C ASN A 91 -14.69 -4.86 0.03
N GLY A 92 -14.15 -4.41 -1.10
CA GLY A 92 -13.16 -5.14 -1.88
C GLY A 92 -11.83 -5.25 -1.12
N ILE A 93 -11.18 -6.40 -1.22
CA ILE A 93 -9.90 -6.68 -0.57
C ILE A 93 -8.82 -6.68 -1.63
N LEU A 94 -7.84 -5.80 -1.44
CA LEU A 94 -6.58 -5.76 -2.16
C LEU A 94 -5.61 -6.68 -1.43
N GLU A 95 -5.57 -7.95 -1.80
CA GLU A 95 -4.64 -8.92 -1.21
C GLU A 95 -3.34 -8.95 -2.02
N PHE A 96 -2.20 -8.78 -1.37
CA PHE A 96 -0.92 -9.01 -2.02
C PHE A 96 0.12 -9.63 -1.09
N TYR A 97 1.06 -10.34 -1.71
CA TYR A 97 2.19 -10.95 -1.02
C TYR A 97 3.44 -10.89 -1.88
N VAL A 98 4.59 -10.93 -1.23
CA VAL A 98 5.88 -11.10 -1.90
C VAL A 98 6.24 -12.59 -1.89
N SER A 99 6.22 -13.24 -3.04
CA SER A 99 6.92 -14.52 -3.24
C SER A 99 8.43 -14.27 -3.32
N GLN A 100 9.27 -15.31 -3.43
CA GLN A 100 10.74 -15.16 -3.40
C GLN A 100 11.32 -14.00 -4.24
N VAL A 101 10.68 -13.62 -5.37
CA VAL A 101 11.06 -12.44 -6.18
C VAL A 101 9.90 -11.62 -6.75
N HIS A 102 8.63 -12.03 -6.53
CA HIS A 102 7.47 -11.38 -7.15
C HIS A 102 6.47 -10.86 -6.13
N LEU A 103 6.04 -9.60 -6.27
CA LEU A 103 4.77 -9.14 -5.70
C LEU A 103 3.62 -9.72 -6.51
N ARG A 104 2.61 -10.30 -5.87
CA ARG A 104 1.38 -10.76 -6.53
C ARG A 104 0.16 -10.08 -5.92
N LEU A 105 -0.67 -9.46 -6.74
CA LEU A 105 -1.98 -8.95 -6.34
C LEU A 105 -3.10 -9.95 -6.66
N GLY A 106 -4.06 -10.11 -5.74
CA GLY A 106 -5.39 -10.65 -5.99
C GLY A 106 -6.45 -9.58 -5.73
N LEU A 107 -7.04 -9.04 -6.80
CA LEU A 107 -8.21 -8.17 -6.73
C LEU A 107 -9.17 -8.53 -7.87
N ASN A 108 -10.33 -9.12 -7.59
CA ASN A 108 -11.40 -9.34 -8.58
C ASN A 108 -10.93 -9.90 -9.94
N ASN A 109 -10.01 -10.86 -9.94
CA ASN A 109 -9.32 -11.48 -11.10
C ASN A 109 -8.16 -10.71 -11.73
N ILE A 110 -7.83 -9.51 -11.27
CA ILE A 110 -6.59 -8.83 -11.64
C ILE A 110 -5.41 -9.49 -10.94
N ARG A 111 -4.36 -9.75 -11.72
CA ARG A 111 -3.04 -10.16 -11.24
C ARG A 111 -2.01 -9.13 -11.66
N VAL A 112 -1.42 -8.46 -10.68
CA VAL A 112 -0.25 -7.59 -10.89
C VAL A 112 0.98 -8.36 -10.44
N VAL A 113 2.03 -8.34 -11.26
CA VAL A 113 3.34 -8.93 -10.94
C VAL A 113 4.40 -7.83 -10.97
N ILE A 114 5.08 -7.61 -9.84
CA ILE A 114 6.25 -6.73 -9.77
C ILE A 114 7.48 -7.60 -9.54
N ASN A 115 8.47 -7.48 -10.43
CA ASN A 115 9.70 -8.25 -10.40
C ASN A 115 10.81 -7.55 -9.59
N GLY A 116 11.79 -8.33 -9.16
CA GLY A 116 13.04 -7.81 -8.60
C GLY A 116 12.92 -7.29 -7.17
N VAL A 117 11.92 -7.77 -6.42
CA VAL A 117 11.79 -7.44 -4.99
C VAL A 117 12.94 -8.08 -4.22
N ASP A 118 13.71 -7.27 -3.47
CA ASP A 118 14.83 -7.78 -2.69
C ASP A 118 14.34 -8.38 -1.36
N THR A 119 14.09 -9.68 -1.36
CA THR A 119 13.62 -10.45 -0.21
C THR A 119 14.73 -10.82 0.79
N ARG A 120 15.98 -10.40 0.56
CA ARG A 120 17.09 -10.62 1.52
C ARG A 120 17.08 -9.64 2.68
N ARG A 121 16.26 -8.59 2.58
CA ARG A 121 16.07 -7.57 3.62
C ARG A 121 14.63 -7.63 4.14
N PRO A 122 14.38 -7.17 5.38
CA PRO A 122 13.01 -7.00 5.87
C PRO A 122 12.21 -6.11 4.92
N LEU A 123 10.94 -6.49 4.70
CA LEU A 123 10.02 -5.78 3.81
C LEU A 123 8.80 -5.31 4.60
N TRP A 124 8.37 -4.08 4.39
CA TRP A 124 7.11 -3.55 4.92
C TRP A 124 6.12 -3.37 3.79
N ALA A 125 4.86 -3.70 4.02
CA ALA A 125 3.83 -3.36 3.04
C ALA A 125 3.57 -1.85 3.10
N VAL A 126 3.37 -1.24 1.95
CA VAL A 126 3.12 0.18 1.79
C VAL A 126 1.88 0.42 0.97
N LEU A 127 1.10 1.41 1.36
CA LEU A 127 -0.09 1.88 0.68
C LEU A 127 -0.04 3.40 0.57
N ASP A 128 -0.04 3.92 -0.65
CA ASP A 128 -0.24 5.34 -0.93
C ASP A 128 -1.72 5.55 -1.25
N VAL A 129 -2.47 6.04 -0.27
CA VAL A 129 -3.92 6.28 -0.34
C VAL A 129 -4.26 7.67 -0.87
N TYR A 130 -3.44 8.20 -1.78
CA TYR A 130 -3.69 9.49 -2.42
C TYR A 130 -5.12 9.53 -2.97
N GLY A 131 -5.92 10.46 -2.45
CA GLY A 131 -7.34 10.52 -2.71
C GLY A 131 -8.11 11.35 -1.68
N HIS A 132 -9.44 11.35 -1.79
CA HIS A 132 -10.34 12.12 -0.94
C HIS A 132 -11.55 11.28 -0.51
N ASN A 133 -11.95 11.38 0.76
CA ASN A 133 -13.03 10.58 1.38
C ASN A 133 -12.85 9.06 1.24
N ILE A 134 -11.62 8.59 1.40
CA ILE A 134 -11.27 7.17 1.34
C ILE A 134 -10.90 6.65 2.72
N THR A 135 -11.39 5.45 3.04
CA THR A 135 -11.02 4.74 4.27
C THR A 135 -10.60 3.31 3.92
N TRP A 136 -9.38 2.93 4.30
CA TRP A 136 -8.87 1.56 4.18
C TRP A 136 -8.70 0.94 5.57
N THR A 137 -8.83 -0.37 5.65
CA THR A 137 -8.39 -1.14 6.82
C THR A 137 -7.38 -2.19 6.41
N LEU A 138 -6.38 -2.40 7.25
CA LEU A 138 -5.51 -3.56 7.20
C LEU A 138 -6.32 -4.80 7.61
N ASP A 139 -6.28 -5.82 6.77
CA ASP A 139 -6.95 -7.11 6.92
C ASP A 139 -5.87 -8.18 6.73
N THR A 140 -5.03 -8.37 7.73
CA THR A 140 -4.00 -9.43 7.72
C THR A 140 -4.65 -10.75 8.09
N TYR A 141 -4.58 -11.72 7.18
CA TYR A 141 -4.94 -13.10 7.45
C TYR A 141 -3.83 -13.73 8.31
N ASN A 142 -4.09 -13.95 9.60
CA ASN A 142 -3.29 -14.84 10.44
C ASN A 142 -3.58 -16.29 10.08
#